data_AF-A0A7R9UX09-F1
#
_entry.id   AF-A0A7R9UX09-F1
#
_cell.length_a   1.000
_cell.length_b   1.000
_cell.length_c   1.000
_cell.angle_alpha   90.00
_cell.angle_beta   90.00
_cell.angle_gamma   90.00
#
_symmetry.space_group_name_H-M   'P 1'
#
loop_
_entity.id
_entity.type
_entity.pdbx_description
1 polymer ?
#
loop_
_entity_poly.entity_id
_entity_poly.type
_entity_poly.pdbx_seq_one_letter_code
_entity_poly.pdbx_strand_id
1 'polypeptide(L)'
;PVRLSTPSVAHGLKSTFVRFVANATYGDRRAQRALREGGALGTLLCCCRDDDENPQLREWALFAVRNAADACSENQAALAQIERAPRAVANARELEAAGMEVRVDRLS
;
A
#
# COMPACT_ATOMS: atom_id res chain seq x y z
N PRO A 1 6.98 -13.19 33.00
CA PRO A 1 6.07 -13.97 32.13
C PRO A 1 5.95 -13.33 30.74
N VAL A 2 6.48 -14.00 29.71
CA VAL A 2 6.29 -13.60 28.31
C VAL A 2 4.82 -13.85 27.96
N ARG A 3 4.04 -12.79 27.67
CA ARG A 3 2.71 -12.97 27.08
C ARG A 3 2.93 -13.37 25.62
N LEU A 4 2.77 -14.65 25.31
CA LEU A 4 2.53 -15.06 23.93
C LEU A 4 1.08 -14.68 23.63
N SER A 5 0.88 -13.51 23.02
CA SER A 5 -0.40 -13.14 22.44
C SER A 5 -0.74 -14.19 21.39
N THR A 6 -1.87 -14.89 21.56
CA THR A 6 -2.38 -15.78 20.52
C THR A 6 -2.59 -14.94 19.26
N PRO A 7 -1.98 -15.28 18.11
CA PRO A 7 -2.22 -14.53 16.89
C PRO A 7 -3.73 -14.61 16.60
N SER A 8 -4.35 -13.43 16.56
CA SER A 8 -5.74 -13.29 16.12
C SER A 8 -5.90 -13.96 14.76
N VAL A 9 -7.09 -14.49 14.45
CA VAL A 9 -7.43 -14.97 13.09
C VAL A 9 -7.20 -13.87 12.04
N ALA A 10 -7.20 -12.59 12.44
CA ALA A 10 -6.88 -11.47 11.58
C ALA A 10 -5.37 -11.34 11.25
N HIS A 11 -4.48 -11.93 12.05
CA HIS A 11 -3.04 -11.89 11.84
C HIS A 11 -2.71 -12.60 10.52
N GLY A 12 -2.07 -11.88 9.59
CA GLY A 12 -1.73 -12.40 8.26
C GLY A 12 -2.87 -12.45 7.24
N LEU A 13 -4.12 -12.10 7.61
CA LEU A 13 -5.24 -12.04 6.66
C LEU A 13 -4.97 -11.01 5.55
N LYS A 14 -4.47 -9.83 5.93
CA LYS A 14 -4.09 -8.78 4.97
C LYS A 14 -3.04 -9.27 3.98
N SER A 15 -1.99 -9.94 4.45
CA SER A 15 -0.94 -10.49 3.58
C SER A 15 -1.46 -11.58 2.65
N THR A 16 -2.32 -12.45 3.15
CA THR A 16 -2.98 -13.48 2.33
C THR A 16 -3.81 -12.84 1.22
N PHE A 17 -4.57 -11.79 1.55
CA PHE A 17 -5.37 -11.07 0.56
C PHE A 17 -4.50 -10.34 -0.47
N VAL A 18 -3.47 -9.61 -0.04
CA VAL A 18 -2.56 -8.90 -0.95
C VAL A 18 -1.80 -9.90 -1.83
N ARG A 19 -1.39 -11.05 -1.30
CA ARG A 19 -0.83 -12.17 -2.07
C ARG A 19 -1.81 -12.66 -3.13
N PHE A 20 -3.08 -12.85 -2.78
CA PHE A 20 -4.10 -13.25 -3.75
C PHE A 20 -4.20 -12.22 -4.89
N VAL A 21 -4.29 -10.93 -4.55
CA VAL A 21 -4.32 -9.83 -5.53
C VAL A 21 -3.08 -9.85 -6.43
N ALA A 22 -1.89 -10.02 -5.85
CA ALA A 22 -0.65 -10.07 -6.61
C ALA A 22 -0.66 -11.17 -7.67
N ASN A 23 -1.11 -12.37 -7.30
CA ASN A 23 -1.17 -13.52 -8.20
C ASN A 23 -2.28 -13.37 -9.25
N ALA A 24 -3.48 -12.94 -8.84
CA ALA A 24 -4.62 -12.77 -9.75
C ALA A 24 -4.38 -11.67 -10.80
N THR A 25 -3.49 -10.72 -10.52
CA THR A 25 -3.19 -9.60 -11.41
C THR A 25 -2.08 -9.93 -12.42
N TYR A 26 -1.33 -11.02 -12.23
CA TYR A 26 -0.21 -11.36 -13.09
C TYR A 26 -0.66 -11.64 -14.53
N GLY A 27 -0.32 -10.74 -15.46
CA GLY A 27 -0.65 -10.88 -16.89
C GLY A 27 -2.13 -10.68 -17.25
N ASP A 28 -3.01 -10.39 -16.29
CA ASP A 28 -4.45 -10.24 -16.52
C ASP A 28 -4.86 -8.77 -16.65
N ARG A 29 -5.23 -8.36 -17.86
CA ARG A 29 -5.68 -6.99 -18.15
C ARG A 29 -6.98 -6.58 -17.46
N ARG A 30 -7.89 -7.52 -17.23
CA ARG A 30 -9.17 -7.25 -16.55
C ARG A 30 -8.91 -6.99 -15.06
N ALA A 31 -8.06 -7.80 -14.43
CA ALA A 31 -7.64 -7.60 -13.05
C ALA A 31 -6.89 -6.27 -12.89
N GLN A 32 -5.91 -5.98 -13.76
CA GLN A 32 -5.19 -4.70 -13.79
C GLN A 32 -6.15 -3.50 -13.89
N ARG A 33 -7.14 -3.58 -14.77
CA ARG A 33 -8.18 -2.55 -14.92
C ARG A 33 -9.04 -2.42 -13.66
N ALA A 34 -9.50 -3.53 -13.10
CA ALA A 34 -10.33 -3.54 -11.90
C ALA A 34 -9.61 -2.89 -10.70
N LEU A 35 -8.30 -3.15 -10.55
CA LEU A 35 -7.50 -2.49 -9.51
C LEU A 35 -7.45 -0.96 -9.69
N ARG A 36 -7.26 -0.49 -10.92
CA ARG A 36 -7.23 0.94 -11.22
C ARG A 36 -8.58 1.60 -10.98
N GLU A 37 -9.64 1.04 -11.56
CA GLU A 37 -11.00 1.59 -11.45
C GLU A 37 -11.55 1.51 -10.02
N GLY A 38 -11.14 0.51 -9.24
CA GLY A 38 -11.48 0.38 -7.82
C GLY A 38 -10.59 1.20 -6.88
N GLY A 39 -9.65 2.01 -7.38
CA GLY A 39 -8.74 2.81 -6.56
C GLY A 39 -7.75 1.99 -5.71
N ALA A 40 -7.60 0.70 -5.99
CA ALA A 40 -6.79 -0.22 -5.20
C ALA A 40 -5.28 0.02 -5.34
N LEU A 41 -4.83 0.69 -6.42
CA LEU A 41 -3.42 1.01 -6.64
C LEU A 41 -2.81 1.81 -5.47
N GLY A 42 -3.52 2.83 -4.97
CA GLY A 42 -3.09 3.60 -3.80
C GLY A 42 -3.10 2.77 -2.52
N THR A 43 -4.08 1.89 -2.35
CA THR A 43 -4.16 0.97 -1.20
C THR A 43 -2.99 -0.01 -1.18
N LEU A 44 -2.60 -0.56 -2.34
CA LEU A 44 -1.44 -1.44 -2.46
C LEU A 44 -0.15 -0.69 -2.09
N LEU A 45 0.02 0.56 -2.55
CA LEU A 45 1.16 1.40 -2.17
C LEU A 45 1.21 1.65 -0.65
N CYS A 46 0.07 1.84 0.01
CA CYS A 46 0.01 1.95 1.47
C CYS A 46 0.49 0.69 2.20
N CYS A 47 0.35 -0.49 1.58
CA CYS A 47 0.83 -1.76 2.11
C CYS A 47 2.34 -1.98 1.89
N CYS A 48 3.03 -1.09 1.17
CA CYS A 48 4.49 -1.16 0.98
C CYS A 48 5.30 -0.54 2.14
N ARG A 49 4.63 -0.01 3.18
CA ARG A 49 5.30 0.45 4.39
C ARG A 49 5.73 -0.73 5.25
N ASP A 50 6.77 -0.53 6.04
CA ASP A 50 7.24 -1.53 6.99
C ASP A 50 6.16 -1.80 8.05
N ASP A 51 5.93 -3.08 8.32
CA ASP A 51 4.98 -3.60 9.31
C ASP A 51 5.67 -4.76 10.03
N ASP A 52 6.23 -4.48 11.21
CA ASP A 52 7.00 -5.45 12.00
C ASP A 52 6.16 -6.67 12.42
N GLU A 53 4.86 -6.48 12.58
CA GLU A 53 3.91 -7.55 12.92
C GLU A 53 3.57 -8.40 11.70
N ASN A 54 3.81 -7.90 10.49
CA ASN A 54 3.51 -8.60 9.26
C ASN A 54 4.56 -8.34 8.15
N PRO A 55 5.80 -8.84 8.31
CA PRO A 55 6.91 -8.52 7.41
C PRO A 55 6.67 -8.93 5.95
N GLN A 56 5.83 -9.93 5.73
CA GLN A 56 5.49 -10.42 4.39
C GLN A 56 4.57 -9.47 3.62
N LEU A 57 3.84 -8.59 4.31
CA LEU A 57 2.86 -7.69 3.68
C LEU A 57 3.53 -6.80 2.65
N ARG A 58 4.67 -6.20 3.02
CA ARG A 58 5.43 -5.30 2.16
C ARG A 58 5.86 -5.98 0.87
N GLU A 59 6.42 -7.18 0.96
CA GLU A 59 6.91 -7.91 -0.22
C GLU A 59 5.77 -8.31 -1.15
N TRP A 60 4.64 -8.78 -0.61
CA TRP A 60 3.46 -9.06 -1.42
C TRP A 60 2.86 -7.81 -2.04
N ALA A 61 2.88 -6.68 -1.34
CA ALA A 61 2.39 -5.41 -1.85
C ALA A 61 3.26 -4.90 -3.02
N LEU A 62 4.59 -4.95 -2.89
CA LEU A 62 5.52 -4.62 -3.96
C LEU A 62 5.29 -5.50 -5.20
N PHE A 63 5.10 -6.80 -4.99
CA PHE A 63 4.82 -7.72 -6.09
C PHE A 63 3.46 -7.43 -6.75
N ALA A 64 2.43 -7.10 -5.97
CA ALA A 64 1.13 -6.69 -6.48
C ALA A 64 1.22 -5.41 -7.32
N VAL A 65 1.95 -4.39 -6.85
CA VAL A 65 2.17 -3.13 -7.60
C VAL A 65 2.91 -3.41 -8.90
N ARG A 66 3.96 -4.24 -8.88
CA ARG A 66 4.67 -4.66 -10.09
C ARG A 66 3.73 -5.32 -11.08
N ASN A 67 2.93 -6.30 -10.65
CA ASN A 67 2.02 -7.01 -11.54
C ASN A 67 0.88 -6.11 -12.05
N ALA A 68 0.42 -5.16 -11.24
CA ALA A 68 -0.57 -4.17 -11.66
C ALA A 68 -0.01 -3.24 -12.75
N ALA A 69 1.27 -2.89 -12.71
CA ALA A 69 1.92 -2.00 -13.67
C ALA A 69 2.53 -2.71 -14.89
N ASP A 70 2.76 -4.02 -14.80
CA ASP A 70 3.47 -4.80 -15.82
C ASP A 70 2.74 -4.76 -17.17
N ALA A 71 3.47 -4.30 -18.19
CA ALA A 71 2.95 -4.02 -19.54
C ALA A 71 1.68 -3.14 -19.59
N CYS A 72 1.30 -2.44 -18.51
CA CYS A 72 0.03 -1.70 -18.40
C CYS A 72 0.30 -0.20 -18.26
N SER A 73 0.36 0.51 -19.39
CA SER A 73 0.65 1.94 -19.45
C SER A 73 -0.33 2.81 -18.66
N GLU A 74 -1.60 2.41 -18.60
CA GLU A 74 -2.66 3.13 -17.90
C GLU A 74 -2.48 3.03 -16.38
N ASN A 75 -2.04 1.88 -15.88
CA ASN A 75 -1.71 1.71 -14.47
C ASN A 75 -0.40 2.41 -14.11
N GLN A 76 0.60 2.38 -15.00
CA GLN A 76 1.83 3.15 -14.82
C GLN A 76 1.55 4.65 -14.73
N ALA A 77 0.68 5.18 -15.62
CA ALA A 77 0.26 6.57 -15.58
C ALA A 77 -0.50 6.90 -14.29
N ALA A 78 -1.41 6.03 -13.84
CA ALA A 78 -2.14 6.22 -12.59
C ALA A 78 -1.20 6.22 -11.37
N LEU A 79 -0.22 5.32 -11.31
CA LEU A 79 0.79 5.28 -10.25
C LEU A 79 1.66 6.55 -10.25
N ALA A 80 2.08 7.03 -11.42
CA ALA A 80 2.82 8.29 -11.54
C ALA A 80 1.99 9.51 -11.09
N GLN A 81 0.67 9.49 -11.29
CA GLN A 81 -0.21 10.53 -10.76
C GLN A 81 -0.28 10.48 -9.22
N ILE A 82 -0.34 9.28 -8.63
CA ILE A 82 -0.33 9.10 -7.17
C ILE A 82 0.99 9.62 -6.59
N GLU A 83 2.12 9.30 -7.22
CA GLU A 83 3.45 9.76 -6.78
C GLU A 83 3.59 11.29 -6.81
N ARG A 84 3.04 11.93 -7.86
CA ARG A 84 3.04 13.38 -8.02
C ARG A 84 1.99 14.10 -7.17
N ALA A 85 1.06 13.38 -6.56
CA ALA A 85 0.03 13.98 -5.74
C ALA A 85 0.68 14.75 -4.57
N PRO A 86 0.15 15.92 -4.18
CA PRO A 86 0.70 16.68 -3.07
C PRO A 86 0.75 15.81 -1.82
N ARG A 87 1.95 15.63 -1.27
CA ARG A 87 2.10 14.98 0.03
C ARG A 87 1.53 15.92 1.09
N ALA A 88 0.39 15.54 1.63
CA ALA A 88 -0.29 16.27 2.69
C ALA A 88 -0.23 15.47 3.99
N VAL A 89 -0.28 16.20 5.10
CA VAL A 89 -0.29 15.60 6.43
C VAL A 89 -1.73 15.35 6.81
N ALA A 90 -2.09 14.07 6.99
CA ALA A 90 -3.47 13.67 7.23
C ALA A 90 -4.08 14.35 8.47
N ASN A 91 -3.27 14.60 9.51
CA ASN A 91 -3.71 15.13 10.80
C ASN A 91 -3.04 16.47 11.15
N ALA A 92 -2.91 17.38 10.18
CA ALA A 92 -2.22 18.65 10.36
C ALA A 92 -2.69 19.44 11.60
N ARG A 93 -4.02 19.51 11.82
CA ARG A 93 -4.61 20.24 12.96
C ARG A 93 -4.27 19.65 14.33
N GLU A 94 -4.20 18.32 14.43
CA GLU A 94 -3.87 17.65 15.69
C GLU A 94 -2.39 17.87 16.06
N LEU A 95 -1.52 17.87 15.05
CA LEU A 95 -0.09 18.14 15.20
C LEU A 95 0.16 19.62 15.57
N GLU A 96 -0.56 20.55 14.93
CA GLU A 96 -0.53 21.97 15.28
C GLU A 96 -1.01 22.20 16.73
N ALA A 97 -2.11 21.56 17.13
CA ALA A 97 -2.61 21.64 18.51
C ALA A 97 -1.63 21.04 19.54
N ALA A 98 -0.81 20.06 19.12
CA ALA A 98 0.27 19.49 19.93
C ALA A 98 1.57 20.32 19.92
N GLY A 99 1.60 21.46 19.21
CA GLY A 99 2.79 22.32 19.11
C GLY A 99 3.92 21.73 18.25
N MET A 100 3.60 20.76 17.39
CA MET A 100 4.58 20.06 16.55
C MET A 100 4.75 20.78 15.20
N GLU A 101 5.99 21.12 14.84
CA GLU A 101 6.31 21.67 13.52
C GLU A 101 6.37 20.56 12.48
N VAL A 102 5.53 20.66 11.45
CA VAL A 102 5.43 19.63 10.41
C VAL A 102 6.33 19.97 9.24
N ARG A 103 7.31 19.10 8.96
CA ARG A 103 8.16 19.18 7.77
C ARG A 103 7.91 17.95 6.90
N VAL A 104 7.52 18.19 5.65
CA VAL A 104 7.42 17.13 4.65
C VAL A 104 8.79 16.98 4.01
N ASP A 105 9.46 15.86 4.25
CA ASP A 105 10.69 15.53 3.53
C ASP A 105 10.37 15.30 2.05
N ARG A 106 11.08 16.02 1.18
CA ARG A 106 10.88 15.96 -0.27
C ARG A 106 11.64 14.79 -0.91
N LEU A 107 12.49 14.08 -0.17
CA LEU A 107 13.44 13.10 -0.71
C LEU A 107 13.14 11.63 -0.38
N SER A 108 12.05 11.32 0.32
CA SER A 108 11.64 9.93 0.59
C SER A 108 10.84 9.32 -0.56
#